data_AF-A0A955XQ22-F1
#
_entry.id   AF-A0A955XQ22-F1
#
_cell.length_a   1.000
_cell.length_b   1.000
_cell.length_c   1.000
_cell.angle_alpha   90.00
_cell.angle_beta   90.00
_cell.angle_gamma   90.00
#
_symmetry.space_group_name_H-M   'P 1'
#
loop_
_entity.id
_entity.type
_entity.pdbx_description
1 polymer ?
#
loop_
_entity_poly.entity_id
_entity_poly.type
_entity_poly.pdbx_seq_one_letter_code
_entity_poly.pdbx_strand_id
1 'polypeptide(L)'
;MTRNSSIPILGLLWAFLVVGIPSLAVAQPAAPSGLPDGAVGEGPMDNGDPRVVASLLFDKSAVAPGSSVAVGVLLEMDPHWHIYWINSGQAGLPTEVTFSADGLEFSEPLWPAPTHHSEAGGFITTYGYEEQTLLF
;
A
#
# COMPACT_ATOMS: atom_id res chain seq x y z
N MET A 1 2.92 -65.72 35.37
CA MET A 1 4.12 -66.10 34.58
C MET A 1 3.88 -65.72 33.13
N THR A 2 4.61 -64.71 32.64
CA THR A 2 5.03 -64.40 31.24
C THR A 2 4.05 -64.56 30.05
N ARG A 3 3.90 -63.46 29.29
CA ARG A 3 4.07 -63.35 27.81
C ARG A 3 3.84 -61.88 27.43
N ASN A 4 4.82 -61.07 27.02
CA ASN A 4 5.58 -61.08 25.76
C ASN A 4 4.74 -61.38 24.51
N SER A 5 4.53 -60.34 23.67
CA SER A 5 4.84 -60.37 22.22
C SER A 5 4.33 -59.13 21.48
N SER A 6 5.29 -58.43 20.87
CA SER A 6 5.41 -57.97 19.48
C SER A 6 4.23 -57.39 18.67
N ILE A 7 4.57 -56.28 18.01
CA ILE A 7 3.84 -55.41 17.05
C ILE A 7 3.41 -56.16 15.77
N PRO A 8 2.32 -55.72 15.09
CA PRO A 8 2.52 -55.27 13.70
C PRO A 8 1.74 -53.99 13.32
N ILE A 9 2.29 -53.36 12.29
CA ILE A 9 1.97 -52.08 11.62
C ILE A 9 0.61 -52.14 10.91
N LEU A 10 -0.20 -51.08 11.00
CA LEU A 10 -1.26 -50.81 10.02
C LEU A 10 -1.36 -49.30 9.75
N GLY A 11 -1.35 -48.95 8.47
CA GLY A 11 -1.05 -47.62 7.98
C GLY A 11 -2.13 -46.58 8.17
N LEU A 12 -1.73 -45.31 8.02
CA LEU A 12 -2.65 -44.21 7.81
C LEU A 12 -2.21 -43.41 6.58
N LEU A 13 -3.12 -43.33 5.62
CA LEU A 13 -3.09 -42.42 4.48
C LEU A 13 -2.94 -40.97 4.97
N TRP A 14 -2.01 -40.23 4.38
CA TRP A 14 -1.98 -38.78 4.50
C TRP A 14 -3.10 -38.21 3.64
N ALA A 15 -4.23 -37.87 4.28
CA ALA A 15 -5.25 -37.06 3.64
C ALA A 15 -4.73 -35.61 3.57
N PHE A 16 -4.51 -35.11 2.36
CA PHE A 16 -4.35 -33.68 2.12
C PHE A 16 -5.69 -32.99 2.41
N LEU A 17 -5.77 -32.30 3.55
CA LEU A 17 -6.81 -31.31 3.77
C LEU A 17 -6.38 -30.02 3.06
N VAL A 18 -6.78 -29.86 1.80
CA VAL A 18 -6.78 -28.53 1.17
C VAL A 18 -7.93 -27.76 1.80
N VAL A 19 -7.62 -26.98 2.84
CA VAL A 19 -8.54 -25.96 3.33
C VAL A 19 -8.55 -24.86 2.28
N GLY A 20 -9.60 -24.80 1.47
CA GLY A 20 -9.84 -23.68 0.58
C GLY A 20 -9.99 -22.42 1.42
N ILE A 21 -8.99 -21.54 1.36
CA ILE A 21 -9.13 -20.18 1.88
C ILE A 21 -10.12 -19.48 0.93
N PRO A 22 -11.31 -19.07 1.37
CA PRO A 22 -12.15 -18.24 0.53
C PRO A 22 -11.41 -16.92 0.31
N SER A 23 -11.04 -16.62 -0.94
CA SER A 23 -10.56 -15.30 -1.30
C SER A 23 -11.60 -14.27 -0.88
N LEU A 24 -11.27 -13.46 0.12
CA LEU A 24 -12.01 -12.25 0.41
C LEU A 24 -11.82 -11.34 -0.80
N ALA A 25 -12.85 -11.24 -1.65
CA ALA A 25 -12.92 -10.19 -2.65
C ALA A 25 -12.94 -8.87 -1.88
N VAL A 26 -11.82 -8.14 -1.91
CA VAL A 26 -11.79 -6.75 -1.45
C VAL A 26 -12.72 -6.00 -2.40
N ALA A 27 -13.84 -5.49 -1.88
CA ALA A 27 -14.74 -4.66 -2.65
C ALA A 27 -13.98 -3.38 -3.03
N GLN A 28 -13.63 -3.23 -4.31
CA GLN A 28 -13.03 -2.01 -4.81
C GLN A 28 -14.11 -0.91 -4.77
N PRO A 29 -13.95 0.16 -3.97
CA PRO A 29 -14.90 1.24 -3.98
C PRO A 29 -14.96 1.83 -5.40
N ALA A 30 -16.18 2.00 -5.91
CA ALA A 30 -16.39 2.64 -7.21
C ALA A 30 -15.76 4.04 -7.18
N ALA A 31 -14.90 4.35 -8.14
CA ALA A 31 -14.31 5.68 -8.26
C ALA A 31 -15.44 6.71 -8.41
N PRO A 32 -15.47 7.79 -7.60
CA PRO A 32 -16.48 8.82 -7.74
C PRO A 32 -16.31 9.52 -9.10
N SER A 33 -17.38 9.55 -9.88
CA SER A 33 -17.45 10.28 -11.14
C SER A 33 -17.66 11.77 -10.87
N GLY A 34 -16.66 12.58 -11.21
CA GLY A 34 -16.67 14.05 -11.06
C GLY A 34 -15.70 14.55 -10.00
N LEU A 35 -14.41 14.30 -10.20
CA LEU A 35 -13.37 14.87 -9.35
C LEU A 35 -13.37 16.41 -9.52
N PRO A 36 -13.56 17.20 -8.44
CA PRO A 36 -13.43 18.67 -8.51
C PRO A 36 -11.99 19.07 -8.84
N ASP A 37 -11.78 20.32 -9.26
CA ASP A 37 -10.43 20.90 -9.29
C ASP A 37 -9.78 20.69 -7.92
N GLY A 38 -8.68 19.94 -7.88
CA GLY A 38 -8.10 19.46 -6.62
C GLY A 38 -8.88 18.28 -6.06
N ALA A 39 -8.80 17.12 -6.72
CA ALA A 39 -9.29 15.88 -6.14
C ALA A 39 -8.52 15.61 -4.84
N VAL A 40 -9.23 15.56 -3.72
CA VAL A 40 -8.65 15.30 -2.40
C VAL A 40 -9.17 13.98 -1.83
N GLY A 41 -8.26 13.20 -1.24
CA GLY A 41 -8.57 12.05 -0.39
C GLY A 41 -7.98 12.27 1.01
N GLU A 42 -8.60 11.70 2.03
CA GLU A 42 -8.20 11.89 3.43
C GLU A 42 -8.11 10.55 4.16
N GLY A 43 -7.15 10.43 5.08
CA GLY A 43 -6.96 9.27 5.96
C GLY A 43 -5.50 9.11 6.38
N PRO A 44 -5.12 8.09 7.17
CA PRO A 44 -5.98 7.40 8.11
C PRO A 44 -6.62 8.39 9.10
N MET A 45 -7.77 7.99 9.65
CA MET A 45 -8.47 8.80 10.64
C MET A 45 -7.94 8.47 12.04
N ASP A 46 -7.66 9.48 12.84
CA ASP A 46 -7.29 9.34 14.24
C ASP A 46 -8.06 10.36 15.08
N ASN A 47 -8.79 9.86 16.08
CA ASN A 47 -9.74 10.63 16.89
C ASN A 47 -10.76 11.46 16.08
N GLY A 48 -11.09 11.02 14.86
CA GLY A 48 -12.06 11.68 13.98
C GLY A 48 -11.45 12.69 13.00
N ASP A 49 -10.15 12.94 13.09
CA ASP A 49 -9.43 13.84 12.18
C ASP A 49 -8.55 13.04 11.21
N PRO A 50 -8.44 13.46 9.93
CA PRO A 50 -7.52 12.84 8.99
C PRO A 50 -6.09 13.24 9.31
N ARG A 51 -5.15 12.31 9.08
CA ARG A 51 -3.73 12.53 9.36
C ARG A 51 -2.87 12.66 8.13
N VAL A 52 -3.39 12.23 6.99
CA VAL A 52 -2.83 12.45 5.67
C VAL A 52 -3.92 12.97 4.76
N VAL A 53 -3.58 13.99 3.99
CA VAL A 53 -4.41 14.54 2.92
C VAL A 53 -3.67 14.30 1.61
N ALA A 54 -4.35 13.68 0.66
CA ALA A 54 -3.84 13.36 -0.67
C ALA A 54 -4.51 14.27 -1.70
N SER A 55 -3.73 15.06 -2.44
CA SER A 55 -4.23 15.95 -3.49
C SER A 55 -3.69 15.53 -4.86
N LEU A 56 -4.57 15.36 -5.84
CA LEU A 56 -4.18 15.07 -7.22
C LEU A 56 -3.77 16.36 -7.95
N LEU A 57 -2.56 16.37 -8.51
CA LEU A 57 -1.98 17.50 -9.23
C LEU A 57 -1.70 17.13 -10.69
N PHE A 58 -1.82 18.11 -11.57
CA PHE A 58 -1.48 18.00 -13.00
C PHE A 58 -0.60 19.18 -13.42
N ASP A 59 0.37 18.95 -14.32
CA ASP A 59 1.21 20.05 -14.84
C ASP A 59 0.45 20.98 -15.80
N LYS A 60 -0.64 20.48 -16.39
CA LYS A 60 -1.46 21.17 -17.39
C LYS A 60 -2.93 20.86 -17.16
N SER A 61 -3.78 21.86 -17.42
CA SER A 61 -5.25 21.72 -17.36
C SER A 61 -5.86 21.02 -18.58
N ALA A 62 -5.09 20.89 -19.67
CA ALA A 62 -5.52 20.22 -20.90
C ALA A 62 -4.33 19.62 -21.65
N VAL A 63 -4.58 18.51 -22.31
CA VAL A 63 -3.57 17.74 -23.04
C VAL A 63 -4.08 17.49 -24.46
N ALA A 64 -3.28 17.84 -25.46
CA ALA A 64 -3.60 17.54 -26.84
C ALA A 64 -3.38 16.03 -27.13
N PRO A 65 -4.15 15.41 -28.04
CA PRO A 65 -3.92 14.03 -28.43
C PRO A 65 -2.47 13.79 -28.86
N GLY A 66 -1.87 12.71 -28.37
CA GLY A 66 -0.47 12.34 -28.65
C GLY A 66 0.57 13.12 -27.83
N SER A 67 0.15 13.94 -26.86
CA SER A 67 1.05 14.60 -25.90
C SER A 67 1.04 13.89 -24.55
N SER A 68 2.07 14.16 -23.74
CA SER A 68 2.18 13.67 -22.36
C SER A 68 1.93 14.78 -21.34
N VAL A 69 1.43 14.39 -20.18
CA VAL A 69 1.17 15.25 -19.02
C VAL A 69 1.78 14.60 -17.79
N ALA A 70 2.34 15.40 -16.89
CA ALA A 70 2.71 14.88 -15.58
C ALA A 70 1.48 14.95 -14.67
N VAL A 71 1.16 13.83 -14.04
CA VAL A 71 0.22 13.71 -12.94
C VAL A 71 1.01 13.42 -11.68
N GLY A 72 0.52 13.84 -10.53
CA GLY A 72 1.12 13.44 -9.26
C GLY A 72 0.12 13.50 -8.11
N VAL A 73 0.45 12.82 -7.03
CA VAL A 73 -0.29 12.86 -5.77
C VAL A 73 0.60 13.54 -4.73
N LEU A 74 0.17 14.71 -4.29
CA LEU A 74 0.75 15.40 -3.13
C LEU A 74 0.14 14.80 -1.87
N LEU A 75 0.98 14.26 -1.00
CA LEU A 75 0.59 13.72 0.30
C LEU A 75 1.11 14.67 1.37
N GLU A 76 0.20 15.23 2.17
CA GLU A 76 0.50 16.12 3.30
C GLU A 76 0.14 15.40 4.60
N MET A 77 1.08 15.32 5.53
CA MET A 77 0.94 14.59 6.79
C MET A 77 0.94 15.55 7.98
N ASP A 78 0.10 15.27 8.97
CA ASP A 78 0.12 15.95 10.26
C ASP A 78 1.48 15.77 10.97
N PRO A 79 1.86 16.69 11.88
CA PRO A 79 3.08 16.53 12.67
C PRO A 79 3.15 15.17 13.36
N HIS A 80 4.32 14.53 13.27
CA HIS A 80 4.61 13.19 13.79
C HIS A 80 3.94 12.02 13.05
N TRP A 81 3.18 12.29 11.98
CA TRP A 81 2.70 11.27 11.06
C TRP A 81 3.67 11.10 9.88
N HIS A 82 3.77 9.86 9.41
CA HIS A 82 4.60 9.50 8.28
C HIS A 82 3.95 8.40 7.45
N ILE A 83 4.37 8.31 6.20
CA ILE A 83 4.07 7.20 5.29
C ILE A 83 5.38 6.50 4.90
N TYR A 84 5.32 5.22 4.57
CA TYR A 84 6.52 4.47 4.21
C TYR A 84 6.86 4.60 2.72
N TRP A 85 8.14 4.55 2.42
CA TRP A 85 8.66 4.48 1.06
C TRP A 85 8.34 3.12 0.41
N ILE A 86 8.44 3.03 -0.93
CA ILE A 86 8.23 1.78 -1.67
C ILE A 86 9.11 0.63 -1.15
N ASN A 87 10.30 0.95 -0.64
CA ASN A 87 11.11 0.05 0.15
C ASN A 87 11.14 0.54 1.60
N SER A 88 10.18 0.07 2.42
CA SER A 88 9.95 0.54 3.78
C SER A 88 11.08 0.22 4.77
N GLY A 89 12.03 -0.65 4.41
CA GLY A 89 13.16 -1.03 5.25
C GLY A 89 12.89 -2.30 6.05
N GLN A 90 13.25 -2.32 7.33
CA GLN A 90 13.13 -3.49 8.20
C GLN A 90 11.70 -3.71 8.74
N ALA A 91 10.85 -2.71 8.64
CA ALA A 91 9.45 -2.72 9.07
C ALA A 91 8.63 -1.71 8.25
N GLY A 92 7.30 -1.72 8.43
CA GLY A 92 6.38 -0.80 7.76
C GLY A 92 5.73 -1.38 6.51
N LEU A 93 4.52 -0.90 6.20
CA LEU A 93 3.77 -1.26 4.99
C LEU A 93 4.11 -0.26 3.87
N PRO A 94 4.65 -0.70 2.73
CA PRO A 94 5.03 0.22 1.66
C PRO A 94 3.81 0.96 1.12
N THR A 95 3.98 2.24 0.82
CA THR A 95 2.93 3.02 0.14
C THR A 95 2.75 2.47 -1.29
N GLU A 96 1.51 2.33 -1.72
CA GLU A 96 1.15 1.93 -3.07
C GLU A 96 0.39 3.06 -3.77
N VAL A 97 0.82 3.40 -4.98
CA VAL A 97 0.16 4.40 -5.83
C VAL A 97 -0.10 3.76 -7.19
N THR A 98 -1.36 3.78 -7.61
CA THR A 98 -1.78 3.28 -8.92
C THR A 98 -2.60 4.34 -9.62
N PHE A 99 -2.16 4.73 -10.82
CA PHE A 99 -2.92 5.59 -11.70
C PHE A 99 -3.67 4.74 -12.73
N SER A 100 -4.94 5.07 -12.98
CA SER A 100 -5.75 4.42 -14.00
C SER A 100 -6.78 5.38 -14.56
N ALA A 101 -6.97 5.33 -15.88
CA ALA A 101 -7.99 6.07 -16.60
C ALA A 101 -8.21 5.44 -17.98
N ASP A 102 -9.44 5.48 -18.47
CA ASP A 102 -9.78 4.89 -19.76
C ASP A 102 -9.09 5.64 -20.91
N GLY A 103 -8.39 4.90 -21.77
CA GLY A 103 -7.72 5.44 -22.95
C GLY A 103 -6.44 6.24 -22.66
N LEU A 104 -5.90 6.17 -21.44
CA LEU A 104 -4.62 6.75 -21.05
C LEU A 104 -3.63 5.66 -20.61
N GLU A 105 -2.35 5.90 -20.87
CA GLU A 105 -1.25 5.08 -20.38
C GLU A 105 -0.47 5.87 -19.33
N PHE A 106 -0.02 5.19 -18.27
CA PHE A 106 0.74 5.78 -17.18
C PHE A 106 2.08 5.07 -17.04
N SER A 107 3.12 5.82 -16.69
CA SER A 107 4.41 5.23 -16.30
C SER A 107 4.35 4.66 -14.89
N GLU A 108 5.39 3.93 -14.49
CA GLU A 108 5.60 3.60 -13.08
C GLU A 108 5.75 4.90 -12.26
N PRO A 109 5.23 4.93 -11.01
CA PRO A 109 5.39 6.10 -10.17
C PRO A 109 6.85 6.39 -9.85
N LEU A 110 7.23 7.67 -9.89
CA LEU A 110 8.51 8.19 -9.47
C LEU A 110 8.48 8.52 -7.98
N TRP A 111 9.46 7.97 -7.26
CA TRP A 111 9.59 8.13 -5.82
C TRP A 111 10.77 9.05 -5.49
N PRO A 112 10.54 10.19 -4.82
CA PRO A 112 11.61 10.99 -4.25
C PRO A 112 12.46 10.20 -3.25
N ALA A 113 13.68 10.67 -2.98
CA ALA A 113 14.51 10.06 -1.95
C ALA A 113 13.82 10.12 -0.58
N PRO A 114 13.74 9.01 0.17
CA PRO A 114 13.07 8.99 1.46
C PRO A 114 13.97 9.54 2.59
N THR A 115 13.35 9.78 3.73
CA THR A 115 14.04 9.94 5.01
C THR A 115 14.20 8.58 5.71
N HIS A 116 15.20 8.47 6.59
CA HIS A 116 15.34 7.30 7.45
C HIS A 116 14.74 7.58 8.82
N HIS A 117 14.07 6.58 9.39
CA HIS A 117 13.52 6.63 10.74
C HIS A 117 14.09 5.48 11.56
N SER A 118 14.41 5.76 12.81
CA SER A 118 14.95 4.79 13.77
C SER A 118 13.90 4.46 14.81
N GLU A 119 13.34 3.27 14.70
CA GLU A 119 12.29 2.76 15.58
C GLU A 119 12.85 1.78 16.62
N ALA A 120 12.03 1.43 17.61
CA ALA A 120 12.36 0.49 18.69
C ALA A 120 13.69 0.82 19.40
N GLY A 121 13.98 2.10 19.65
CA GLY A 121 15.23 2.52 20.30
C GLY A 121 16.48 2.40 19.40
N GLY A 122 16.30 2.39 18.08
CA GLY A 122 17.38 2.39 17.09
C GLY A 122 17.73 1.01 16.52
N PHE A 123 16.96 -0.03 16.86
CA PHE A 123 17.20 -1.39 16.33
C PHE A 123 16.48 -1.66 15.00
N ILE A 124 15.51 -0.83 14.64
CA ILE A 124 14.73 -0.97 13.41
C ILE A 124 14.91 0.30 12.60
N THR A 125 15.41 0.16 11.38
CA THR A 125 15.48 1.25 10.40
C THR A 125 14.36 1.11 9.39
N THR A 126 13.56 2.16 9.27
CA THR A 126 12.52 2.30 8.25
C THR A 126 12.79 3.49 7.36
N TYR A 127 12.19 3.50 6.16
CA TYR A 127 12.28 4.60 5.20
C TYR A 127 10.90 5.12 4.86
N GLY A 128 10.76 6.43 4.81
CA GLY A 128 9.46 7.07 4.64
C GLY A 128 9.53 8.54 4.27
N TYR A 129 8.39 9.19 4.43
CA TYR A 129 8.19 10.62 4.25
C TYR A 129 7.41 11.17 5.44
N GLU A 130 7.75 12.38 5.84
CA GLU A 130 7.07 13.20 6.87
C GLU A 130 6.70 14.56 6.25
N GLU A 131 5.79 15.29 6.88
CA GLU A 131 5.31 16.63 6.48
C GLU A 131 4.62 16.68 5.12
N GLN A 132 5.37 16.49 4.03
CA GLN A 132 4.81 16.42 2.68
C GLN A 132 5.70 15.61 1.72
N THR A 133 5.09 14.97 0.73
CA THR A 133 5.81 14.36 -0.40
C THR A 133 4.96 14.38 -1.66
N LEU A 134 5.59 14.48 -2.83
CA LEU A 134 4.92 14.44 -4.12
C LEU A 134 5.41 13.23 -4.91
N LEU A 135 4.48 12.35 -5.27
CA LEU A 135 4.70 11.16 -6.08
C LEU A 135 4.14 11.42 -7.49
N PHE A 136 4.89 11.13 -8.55
CA PHE A 136 4.50 11.37 -9.95
C PHE A 136 4.27 10.08 -10.71
#